data_AF-A0AAV0W5N9-F1
#
_entry.id   AF-A0AAV0W5N9-F1
#
_cell.length_a   1.000
_cell.length_b   1.000
_cell.length_c   1.000
_cell.angle_alpha   90.00
_cell.angle_beta   90.00
_cell.angle_gamma   90.00
#
_symmetry.space_group_name_H-M   'P 1'
#
loop_
_entity.id
_entity.type
_entity.pdbx_description
1 polymer ?
#
loop_
_entity_poly.entity_id
_entity_poly.type
_entity_poly.pdbx_seq_one_letter_code
_entity_poly.pdbx_strand_id
1 'polypeptide(L)'
;MILEPTLRWETNEDNQDKLVDEEKKPIYEPTVPFFKEKYQINNWEVHGLRFGVRGTASPLLRYFFKNTALDLREIKEMCLAVMRDTLNIIHEHLYT
;
A
#
# COMPACT_ATOMS: atom_id res chain seq x y z
N MET A 1 3.25 8.71 -9.59
CA MET A 1 2.42 8.10 -8.54
C MET A 1 3.11 8.30 -7.20
N ILE A 2 2.37 8.72 -6.17
CA ILE A 2 2.85 8.79 -4.78
C ILE A 2 2.25 7.59 -4.05
N LEU A 3 3.13 6.69 -3.61
CA LEU A 3 2.77 5.58 -2.73
C LEU A 3 3.14 5.94 -1.31
N GLU A 4 2.16 5.88 -0.43
CA GLU A 4 2.35 6.19 0.97
C GLU A 4 2.68 4.89 1.74
N PRO A 5 3.83 4.83 2.45
CA PRO A 5 4.28 3.61 3.10
C PRO A 5 3.77 3.45 4.55
N THR A 6 2.55 3.90 4.88
CA THR A 6 2.06 3.86 6.27
C THR A 6 2.10 2.44 6.82
N LEU A 7 2.81 2.31 7.93
CA LEU A 7 2.68 1.19 8.86
C LEU A 7 1.60 1.56 9.87
N ARG A 8 0.51 0.79 9.89
CA ARG A 8 -0.58 0.91 10.85
C ARG A 8 -0.89 -0.46 11.45
N TRP A 9 -1.30 -0.46 12.71
CA TRP A 9 -1.86 -1.64 13.36
C TRP A 9 -3.12 -2.10 12.62
N GLU A 10 -3.11 -3.32 12.11
CA GLU A 10 -4.26 -3.86 11.41
C GLU A 10 -5.38 -4.20 12.38
N THR A 11 -6.58 -3.72 12.07
CA THR A 11 -7.81 -4.04 12.80
C THR A 11 -8.50 -5.23 12.12
N ASN A 12 -9.57 -5.73 12.72
CA ASN A 12 -10.44 -6.73 12.07
C ASN A 12 -11.53 -6.05 11.21
N GLU A 13 -11.35 -4.77 10.85
CA GLU A 13 -12.29 -4.05 10.02
C GLU A 13 -12.03 -4.36 8.54
N ASP A 14 -13.07 -4.79 7.83
CA ASP A 14 -12.98 -5.22 6.42
C ASP A 14 -12.68 -4.07 5.44
N ASN A 15 -12.72 -2.82 5.89
CA ASN A 15 -12.55 -1.61 5.07
C ASN A 15 -11.35 -0.75 5.50
N GLN A 16 -10.44 -1.27 6.31
CA GLN A 16 -9.30 -0.51 6.80
C GLN A 16 -8.43 0.06 5.66
N ASP A 17 -8.27 -0.67 4.56
CA ASP A 17 -7.52 -0.24 3.38
C ASP A 17 -8.11 1.03 2.75
N LYS A 18 -9.43 1.11 2.63
CA LYS A 18 -10.15 2.29 2.13
C LYS A 18 -10.05 3.47 3.08
N LEU A 19 -10.24 3.24 4.38
CA LEU A 19 -10.15 4.29 5.39
C LEU A 19 -8.77 4.94 5.40
N VAL A 20 -7.71 4.14 5.27
CA VAL A 20 -6.35 4.66 5.16
C VAL A 20 -6.16 5.42 3.85
N ASP A 21 -6.64 4.90 2.72
CA ASP A 21 -6.56 5.61 1.43
C ASP A 21 -7.22 7.00 1.47
N GLU A 22 -8.42 7.08 2.05
CA GLU A 22 -9.18 8.33 2.24
C GLU A 22 -8.49 9.29 3.22
N GLU A 23 -7.89 8.77 4.30
CA GLU A 23 -7.13 9.56 5.27
C GLU A 23 -5.85 10.15 4.65
N LYS A 24 -5.13 9.38 3.83
CA LYS A 24 -3.80 9.78 3.33
C LYS A 24 -3.85 10.70 2.12
N LYS A 25 -4.82 10.53 1.22
CA LYS A 25 -4.98 11.39 0.04
C LYS A 25 -4.86 12.90 0.34
N PRO A 26 -5.64 13.49 1.26
CA PRO A 26 -5.59 14.93 1.52
C PRO A 26 -4.26 15.42 2.10
N ILE A 27 -3.45 14.54 2.70
CA ILE A 27 -2.13 14.89 3.24
C ILE A 27 -1.11 15.07 2.11
N TYR A 28 -1.16 14.20 1.10
CA TYR A 28 -0.16 14.17 0.03
C TYR A 28 -0.60 14.85 -1.25
N GLU A 29 -1.89 15.03 -1.52
CA GLU A 29 -2.38 15.80 -2.66
C GLU A 29 -1.76 17.20 -2.76
N PRO A 30 -1.61 17.98 -1.66
CA PRO A 30 -0.93 19.28 -1.70
C PRO A 30 0.55 19.21 -2.13
N THR A 31 1.19 18.04 -2.06
CA THR A 31 2.59 17.84 -2.48
C THR A 31 2.73 17.58 -3.98
N VAL A 32 1.63 17.29 -4.67
CA VAL A 32 1.63 16.97 -6.11
C VAL A 32 2.26 18.06 -6.97
N PRO A 33 2.00 19.38 -6.77
CA PRO A 33 2.63 20.42 -7.59
C PRO A 33 4.17 20.37 -7.55
N PHE A 34 4.74 20.18 -6.36
CA PHE A 34 6.20 20.07 -6.20
C PHE A 34 6.76 18.86 -6.97
N PHE A 35 6.11 17.70 -6.85
CA PHE A 35 6.57 16.49 -7.55
C PHE A 35 6.36 16.55 -9.06
N LYS A 36 5.29 17.23 -9.51
CA LYS A 36 5.04 17.50 -10.93
C LYS A 36 6.15 18.34 -11.53
N GLU A 37 6.57 19.40 -10.85
CA GLU A 37 7.69 20.23 -11.28
C GLU A 37 9.01 19.45 -11.28
N LYS A 38 9.31 18.76 -10.17
CA LYS A 38 10.58 18.04 -9.98
C LYS A 38 10.80 16.90 -10.98
N TYR A 39 9.76 16.11 -11.25
CA TYR A 39 9.89 14.90 -12.06
C TYR A 39 9.27 15.03 -13.45
N GLN A 40 8.64 16.16 -13.79
CA GLN A 40 8.01 16.42 -15.08
C GLN A 40 6.94 15.39 -15.48
N ILE A 41 6.34 14.72 -14.49
CA ILE A 41 5.22 13.79 -14.68
C ILE A 41 3.92 14.58 -14.53
N ASN A 42 3.06 14.54 -15.54
CA ASN A 42 1.83 15.35 -15.56
C ASN A 42 0.68 14.75 -14.76
N ASN A 43 0.60 13.41 -14.73
CA ASN A 43 -0.49 12.68 -14.09
C ASN A 43 0.03 12.03 -12.81
N TRP A 44 -0.37 12.61 -11.68
CA TRP A 44 -0.07 12.07 -10.35
C TRP A 44 -1.34 11.54 -9.73
N GLU A 45 -1.19 10.40 -9.07
CA GLU A 45 -2.21 9.82 -8.21
C GLU A 45 -1.56 9.54 -6.87
N VAL A 46 -2.31 9.81 -5.81
CA VAL A 46 -1.95 9.49 -4.43
C VAL A 46 -2.72 8.25 -4.04
N HIS A 47 -1.98 7.24 -3.59
CA HIS A 47 -2.51 5.96 -3.17
C HIS A 47 -2.01 5.68 -1.74
N GLY A 48 -2.95 5.44 -0.82
CA GLY A 48 -2.65 5.01 0.54
C GLY A 48 -2.27 3.52 0.61
N LEU A 49 -2.47 2.91 1.77
CA LEU A 49 -2.11 1.52 2.04
C LEU A 49 -2.62 0.56 0.95
N ARG A 50 -1.73 -0.29 0.42
CA ARG A 50 -2.05 -1.35 -0.55
C ARG A 50 -1.80 -2.74 -0.02
N PHE A 51 -0.76 -2.91 0.79
CA PHE A 51 -0.43 -4.15 1.49
C PHE A 51 -0.29 -3.85 2.98
N GLY A 52 -1.11 -4.52 3.79
CA GLY A 52 -0.88 -4.58 5.24
C GLY A 52 -0.09 -5.83 5.64
N VAL A 53 0.33 -5.89 6.91
CA VAL A 53 1.12 -6.97 7.53
C VAL A 53 0.49 -8.38 7.38
N ARG A 54 -0.84 -8.48 7.26
CA ARG A 54 -1.55 -9.75 6.96
C ARG A 54 -1.38 -10.25 5.53
N GLY A 55 -0.84 -9.43 4.62
CA GLY A 55 -0.76 -9.78 3.20
C GLY A 55 -2.14 -9.95 2.53
N THR A 56 -3.16 -9.24 3.00
CA THR A 56 -4.53 -9.35 2.47
C THR A 56 -4.63 -8.79 1.05
N ALA A 57 -5.17 -9.59 0.11
CA ALA A 57 -5.39 -9.18 -1.28
C ALA A 57 -6.75 -8.47 -1.48
N SER A 58 -6.86 -7.24 -0.97
CA SER A 58 -8.14 -6.49 -0.96
C SER A 58 -8.65 -6.13 -2.37
N PRO A 59 -9.95 -5.81 -2.52
CA PRO A 59 -10.48 -5.29 -3.78
C PRO A 59 -9.76 -4.01 -4.26
N LEU A 60 -9.34 -3.14 -3.34
CA LEU A 60 -8.61 -1.91 -3.65
C LEU A 60 -7.23 -2.21 -4.24
N LEU A 61 -6.51 -3.20 -3.68
CA LEU A 61 -5.25 -3.68 -4.23
C LEU A 61 -5.43 -4.25 -5.65
N ARG A 62 -6.46 -5.06 -5.87
CA ARG A 62 -6.73 -5.63 -7.20
C ARG A 62 -7.08 -4.55 -8.23
N TYR A 63 -7.85 -3.54 -7.82
CA TYR A 63 -8.15 -2.38 -8.64
C TYR A 63 -6.88 -1.59 -8.98
N PHE A 64 -6.02 -1.38 -7.99
CA PHE A 64 -4.72 -0.72 -8.17
C PHE A 64 -3.85 -1.43 -9.22
N PHE A 65 -3.69 -2.75 -9.13
CA PHE A 65 -2.91 -3.53 -10.12
C PHE A 65 -3.49 -3.42 -11.53
N LYS A 66 -4.81 -3.53 -11.67
CA LYS A 66 -5.49 -3.39 -12.97
C LYS A 66 -5.22 -2.02 -13.63
N ASN A 67 -5.13 -0.95 -12.85
CA ASN A 67 -4.96 0.40 -13.37
C ASN A 67 -3.50 0.84 -13.54
N THR A 68 -2.55 0.11 -12.95
CA THR A 68 -1.11 0.43 -13.01
C THR A 68 -0.34 -0.43 -14.01
N ALA A 69 -1.05 -1.24 -14.82
CA ALA A 69 -0.48 -2.23 -15.72
C ALA A 69 0.41 -3.28 -15.02
N LEU A 70 0.26 -3.44 -13.71
CA LEU A 70 0.95 -4.47 -12.93
C LEU A 70 0.26 -5.82 -13.13
N ASP A 71 1.05 -6.88 -13.10
CA ASP A 71 0.54 -8.23 -13.33
C ASP A 71 -0.22 -8.75 -12.11
N LEU A 72 -1.52 -9.02 -12.28
CA LEU A 72 -2.36 -9.58 -11.23
C LEU A 72 -1.86 -10.94 -10.70
N ARG A 73 -1.06 -11.66 -11.50
CA ARG A 73 -0.44 -12.92 -11.09
C ARG A 73 0.61 -12.70 -9.98
N GLU A 74 1.21 -11.52 -9.89
CA GLU A 74 2.22 -11.19 -8.88
C GLU A 74 1.63 -10.95 -7.49
N ILE A 75 0.34 -10.60 -7.40
CA ILE A 75 -0.33 -10.34 -6.11
C ILE A 75 -0.11 -11.49 -5.13
N LYS A 76 -0.23 -12.74 -5.61
CA LYS A 76 -0.04 -13.93 -4.77
C LYS A 76 1.36 -13.97 -4.17
N GLU A 77 2.39 -13.80 -4.98
CA GLU A 77 3.79 -13.86 -4.53
C GLU A 77 4.11 -12.71 -3.58
N MET A 78 3.55 -11.51 -3.83
CA MET A 78 3.71 -10.37 -2.92
C MET A 78 3.02 -10.62 -1.56
N CYS A 79 1.79 -11.15 -1.55
CA CYS A 79 1.11 -11.53 -0.31
C CYS A 79 1.91 -12.59 0.46
N LEU A 80 2.48 -13.58 -0.22
CA LEU A 80 3.33 -14.60 0.39
C LEU A 80 4.61 -14.00 0.96
N ALA A 81 5.26 -13.07 0.26
CA ALA A 81 6.44 -12.37 0.74
C ALA A 81 6.14 -11.59 2.02
N VAL A 82 5.07 -10.78 2.02
CA VAL A 82 4.63 -10.02 3.19
C VAL A 82 4.38 -10.94 4.38
N MET A 83 3.67 -12.07 4.20
CA MET A 83 3.45 -13.01 5.30
C MET A 83 4.75 -13.62 5.83
N ARG A 84 5.71 -13.97 4.96
CA ARG A 84 7.03 -14.47 5.40
C ARG A 84 7.79 -13.43 6.22
N ASP A 85 7.82 -12.19 5.73
CA ASP A 85 8.51 -11.10 6.40
C ASP A 85 7.87 -10.80 7.76
N THR A 86 6.54 -10.80 7.83
CA THR A 86 5.79 -10.69 9.08
C THR A 86 6.15 -11.80 10.07
N LEU A 87 6.22 -13.06 9.62
CA LEU A 87 6.61 -14.18 10.49
C LEU A 87 8.05 -14.04 11.00
N ASN A 88 8.97 -13.54 10.15
CA ASN A 88 10.34 -13.26 10.57
C ASN A 88 10.38 -12.16 11.63
N ILE A 89 9.62 -11.07 11.46
CA ILE A 89 9.52 -10.00 12.48
C ILE A 89 9.01 -10.55 13.81
N ILE A 90 7.98 -11.41 13.78
CA ILE A 90 7.45 -12.05 14.99
C ILE A 90 8.50 -12.98 15.61
N HIS A 91 9.21 -13.75 14.79
CA HIS A 91 10.26 -14.65 15.28
C HIS A 91 11.36 -13.87 16.01
N GLU A 92 11.91 -12.84 15.37
CA GLU A 92 12.94 -12.00 15.98
C GLU A 92 12.42 -11.32 17.25
N HIS A 93 11.16 -10.87 17.28
CA HIS A 93 10.59 -10.26 18.48
C HIS A 93 10.42 -11.22 19.66
N LEU A 94 10.17 -12.50 19.40
CA LEU A 94 9.91 -13.51 20.45
C LEU A 94 11.17 -14.24 20.92
N TYR A 95 12.18 -14.36 20.06
CA TYR A 95 13.31 -15.27 20.28
C TYR A 95 14.69 -14.60 20.21
N THR A 96 14.77 -13.31 19.83
CA THR A 96 16.01 -12.52 19.80
C THR A 96 15.92 -11.33 20.75
#